data_AF-A0A7V8WI59-F1
#
_entry.id   AF-A0A7V8WI59-F1
#
_cell.length_a   1.000
_cell.length_b   1.000
_cell.length_c   1.000
_cell.angle_alpha   90.00
_cell.angle_beta   90.00
_cell.angle_gamma   90.00
#
_symmetry.space_group_name_H-M   'P 1'
#
loop_
_entity.id
_entity.type
_entity.pdbx_description
1 polymer ?
#
loop_
_entity_poly.entity_id
_entity_poly.type
_entity_poly.pdbx_seq_one_letter_code
_entity_poly.pdbx_strand_id
1 'polypeptide(L)'
;MLRSGRYSKAWIACQDGVLVLPCLAGKTLATLLEDPLLEESVRKRAIERAVVALGDFHHLGLTHGDAMAENVLVDLEAGVARWFDFETIHDSSRVLAWRRADDVRALLVTCLVRTSPEKFAETLQLILDVHEDEGVTRHLATSFNPVFQRSLTFHLAQAALSFQCFREIARLLRERRIHVANELSERATRPERAGAAASEGECRRGRGAKPLGKR
;
A
#
# COMPACT_ATOMS: atom_id res chain seq x y z
N MET A 1 -33.16 -23.82 3.82
CA MET A 1 -32.24 -24.73 4.55
C MET A 1 -30.82 -24.38 4.14
N LEU A 2 -30.23 -23.36 4.78
CA LEU A 2 -28.84 -22.92 4.53
C LEU A 2 -28.03 -23.25 5.77
N ARG A 3 -26.97 -24.02 5.59
CA ARG A 3 -26.12 -24.55 6.66
C ARG A 3 -25.37 -23.41 7.35
N SER A 4 -25.46 -23.44 8.67
CA SER A 4 -24.75 -22.61 9.64
C SER A 4 -23.24 -22.85 9.58
N GLY A 5 -22.50 -21.95 8.93
CA GLY A 5 -21.09 -21.71 9.22
C GLY A 5 -21.00 -20.73 10.38
N ARG A 6 -20.23 -21.06 11.42
CA ARG A 6 -20.03 -20.23 12.62
C ARG A 6 -19.19 -18.99 12.27
N TYR A 7 -19.84 -17.96 11.77
CA TYR A 7 -19.38 -16.57 11.94
C TYR A 7 -20.34 -15.95 12.94
N SER A 8 -19.91 -15.77 14.19
CA SER A 8 -20.67 -14.95 15.13
C SER A 8 -20.82 -13.57 14.51
N LYS A 9 -22.05 -13.17 14.18
CA LYS A 9 -22.35 -11.81 13.73
C LYS A 9 -21.81 -10.84 14.79
N ALA A 10 -20.76 -10.09 14.43
CA ALA A 10 -20.36 -8.93 15.21
C ALA A 10 -21.47 -7.89 15.04
N TRP A 11 -22.21 -7.62 16.10
CA TRP A 11 -23.27 -6.61 16.08
C TRP A 11 -22.65 -5.26 16.43
N ILE A 12 -22.85 -4.28 15.55
CA ILE A 12 -22.67 -2.86 15.87
C ILE A 12 -24.03 -2.34 16.29
N ALA A 13 -24.13 -1.72 17.47
CA ALA A 13 -25.36 -1.14 17.96
C ALA A 13 -25.11 0.29 18.43
N CYS A 14 -26.08 1.18 18.18
CA CYS A 14 -26.12 2.49 18.81
C CYS A 14 -27.26 2.47 19.84
N GLN A 15 -26.96 2.68 21.11
CA GLN A 15 -27.92 2.69 22.21
C GLN A 15 -27.70 3.96 23.02
N ASP A 16 -28.71 4.84 23.10
CA ASP A 16 -28.66 6.08 23.88
C ASP A 16 -27.43 6.97 23.58
N GLY A 17 -27.04 7.06 22.31
CA GLY A 17 -25.85 7.81 21.87
C GLY A 17 -24.52 7.09 22.10
N VAL A 18 -24.54 5.86 22.60
CA VAL A 18 -23.37 5.00 22.79
C VAL A 18 -23.23 4.02 21.63
N LEU A 19 -22.08 4.05 20.96
CA LEU A 19 -21.73 3.06 19.94
C LEU A 19 -21.09 1.83 20.62
N VAL A 20 -21.76 0.68 20.52
CA VAL A 20 -21.26 -0.62 20.99
C VAL A 20 -20.62 -1.34 19.82
N LEU A 21 -19.33 -1.62 19.95
CA LEU A 21 -18.51 -2.30 18.95
C LEU A 21 -18.06 -3.68 19.46
N PRO A 22 -17.81 -4.65 18.56
CA PRO A 22 -17.14 -5.87 18.95
C PRO A 22 -15.77 -5.56 19.56
N CYS A 23 -15.40 -6.28 20.63
CA CYS A 23 -14.05 -6.22 21.14
C CYS A 23 -13.09 -6.77 20.07
N LEU A 24 -12.20 -5.92 19.58
CA LEU A 24 -11.24 -6.27 18.54
C LEU A 24 -9.96 -6.80 19.19
N ALA A 25 -9.48 -7.95 18.73
CA ALA A 25 -8.20 -8.50 19.13
C ALA A 25 -7.04 -7.77 18.43
N GLY A 26 -5.83 -7.90 19.01
CA GLY A 26 -4.59 -7.36 18.47
C GLY A 26 -3.98 -6.25 19.36
N LYS A 27 -2.94 -5.63 18.84
CA LYS A 27 -2.29 -4.43 19.41
C LYS A 27 -2.33 -3.31 18.39
N THR A 28 -2.27 -2.05 18.81
CA THR A 28 -2.16 -0.97 17.84
C THR A 28 -0.86 -1.10 17.05
N LEU A 29 -0.85 -0.66 15.79
CA LEU A 29 0.38 -0.65 15.01
C LEU A 29 1.45 0.20 15.71
N ALA A 30 1.07 1.33 16.30
CA ALA A 30 1.96 2.16 17.11
C ALA A 30 2.68 1.34 18.21
N THR A 31 1.93 0.59 19.02
CA THR A 31 2.52 -0.26 20.08
C THR A 31 3.45 -1.34 19.52
N LEU A 32 3.12 -1.93 18.37
CA LEU A 32 4.00 -2.90 17.72
C LEU A 32 5.30 -2.28 17.22
N LEU A 33 5.23 -1.07 16.66
CA LEU A 33 6.41 -0.34 16.17
C LEU A 33 7.28 0.22 17.31
N GLU A 34 6.73 0.45 18.49
CA GLU A 34 7.49 0.92 19.65
C GLU A 34 8.17 -0.21 20.43
N ASP A 35 7.75 -1.47 20.27
CA ASP A 35 8.31 -2.62 20.98
C ASP A 35 9.73 -2.94 20.48
N PRO A 36 10.82 -2.66 21.22
CA PRO A 36 12.19 -2.86 20.74
C PRO A 36 12.56 -4.33 20.52
N LEU A 37 11.82 -5.27 21.11
CA LEU A 37 12.07 -6.71 21.00
C LEU A 37 11.37 -7.34 19.79
N LEU A 38 10.49 -6.59 19.11
CA LEU A 38 9.77 -7.10 17.95
C LEU A 38 10.71 -7.23 16.75
N GLU A 39 10.77 -8.43 16.18
CA GLU A 39 11.55 -8.71 14.98
C GLU A 39 11.14 -7.83 13.80
N GLU A 40 12.12 -7.41 13.00
CA GLU A 40 11.92 -6.54 11.84
C GLU A 40 10.95 -7.13 10.80
N SER A 41 11.03 -8.44 10.57
CA SER A 41 10.12 -9.16 9.67
C SER A 41 8.66 -9.09 10.14
N VAL A 42 8.45 -9.10 11.46
CA VAL A 42 7.13 -9.02 12.10
C VAL A 42 6.60 -7.60 12.06
N ARG A 43 7.45 -6.57 12.26
CA ARG A 43 7.09 -5.16 12.09
C ARG A 43 6.59 -4.87 10.68
N LYS A 44 7.34 -5.33 9.67
CA LYS A 44 6.93 -5.17 8.26
C LYS A 44 5.59 -5.81 8.00
N ARG A 45 5.38 -7.04 8.48
CA ARG A 45 4.09 -7.71 8.37
C ARG A 45 2.97 -6.93 9.05
N ALA A 46 3.23 -6.29 10.19
CA ALA A 46 2.23 -5.46 10.85
C ALA A 46 1.85 -4.24 10.00
N ILE A 47 2.85 -3.55 9.44
CA ILE A 47 2.65 -2.42 8.51
C ILE A 47 1.86 -2.88 7.28
N GLU A 48 2.26 -3.99 6.65
CA GLU A 48 1.56 -4.58 5.50
C GLU A 48 0.07 -4.80 5.81
N ARG A 49 -0.26 -5.41 6.96
CA ARG A 49 -1.68 -5.65 7.31
C ARG A 49 -2.45 -4.36 7.49
N ALA A 50 -1.88 -3.34 8.12
CA ALA A 50 -2.53 -2.05 8.27
C ALA A 50 -2.77 -1.37 6.91
N VAL A 51 -1.78 -1.41 6.01
CA VAL A 51 -1.89 -0.82 4.67
C VAL A 51 -2.91 -1.57 3.81
N VAL A 52 -2.92 -2.91 3.83
CA VAL A 52 -3.94 -3.71 3.13
C VAL A 52 -5.33 -3.34 3.62
N ALA A 53 -5.55 -3.29 4.94
CA ALA A 53 -6.85 -2.93 5.50
C ALA A 53 -7.27 -1.49 5.12
N LEU A 54 -6.31 -0.56 5.03
CA LEU A 54 -6.59 0.82 4.58
C LEU A 54 -6.91 0.86 3.08
N GLY A 55 -6.17 0.08 2.28
CA GLY A 55 -6.41 -0.12 0.85
C GLY A 55 -7.81 -0.68 0.60
N ASP A 56 -8.21 -1.74 1.29
CA ASP A 56 -9.56 -2.32 1.20
C ASP A 56 -10.63 -1.26 1.51
N PHE A 57 -10.41 -0.46 2.55
CA PHE A 57 -11.30 0.64 2.90
C PHE A 57 -11.40 1.69 1.78
N HIS A 58 -10.28 2.05 1.17
CA HIS A 58 -10.24 2.96 0.03
C HIS A 58 -10.95 2.40 -1.19
N HIS A 59 -10.80 1.10 -1.50
CA HIS A 59 -11.46 0.44 -2.62
C HIS A 59 -12.99 0.48 -2.51
N LEU A 60 -13.53 0.52 -1.28
CA LEU A 60 -14.96 0.72 -1.02
C LEU A 60 -15.43 2.17 -1.19
N GLY A 61 -14.54 3.10 -1.58
CA GLY A 61 -14.85 4.52 -1.76
C GLY A 61 -14.83 5.32 -0.45
N LEU A 62 -14.33 4.73 0.64
CA LEU A 62 -14.27 5.35 1.96
C LEU A 62 -12.87 5.91 2.25
N THR A 63 -12.78 6.79 3.25
CA THR A 63 -11.55 7.45 3.73
C THR A 63 -11.61 7.55 5.25
N HIS A 64 -10.49 7.35 5.93
CA HIS A 64 -10.47 7.23 7.39
C HIS A 64 -10.70 8.55 8.11
N GLY A 65 -10.07 9.64 7.66
CA GLY A 65 -10.09 10.93 8.37
C GLY A 65 -8.85 11.16 9.21
N ASP A 66 -8.36 10.08 9.82
CA ASP A 66 -7.27 10.12 10.79
C ASP A 66 -6.52 8.78 10.85
N ALA A 67 -6.02 8.31 9.71
CA ALA A 67 -5.41 6.99 9.56
C ALA A 67 -4.02 6.89 10.21
N MET A 68 -3.92 7.12 11.51
CA MET A 68 -2.68 7.04 12.29
C MET A 68 -2.36 5.59 12.70
N ALA A 69 -1.10 5.26 12.96
CA ALA A 69 -0.68 3.95 13.46
C ALA A 69 -1.34 3.57 14.81
N GLU A 70 -1.79 4.57 15.56
CA GLU A 70 -2.56 4.47 16.78
C GLU A 70 -3.97 3.92 16.54
N ASN A 71 -4.56 4.25 15.38
CA ASN A 71 -5.97 4.02 15.03
C ASN A 71 -6.20 2.74 14.22
N VAL A 72 -5.24 1.81 14.27
CA VAL A 72 -5.35 0.50 13.66
C VAL A 72 -4.86 -0.60 14.60
N LEU A 73 -5.73 -1.56 14.88
CA LEU A 73 -5.38 -2.78 15.59
C LEU A 73 -4.89 -3.83 14.61
N VAL A 74 -3.72 -4.40 14.87
CA VAL A 74 -3.13 -5.49 14.11
C VAL A 74 -3.13 -6.74 14.98
N ASP A 75 -3.82 -7.77 14.49
CA ASP A 75 -3.80 -9.12 15.03
C ASP A 75 -2.84 -9.96 14.16
N LEU A 76 -1.62 -10.12 14.66
CA LEU A 76 -0.56 -10.85 13.95
C LEU A 76 -0.82 -12.35 13.88
N GLU A 77 -1.57 -12.92 14.82
CA GLU A 77 -1.92 -14.34 14.84
C GLU A 77 -2.98 -14.63 13.77
N ALA A 78 -4.03 -13.82 13.73
CA ALA A 78 -5.08 -13.94 12.72
C ALA A 78 -4.66 -13.35 11.34
N GLY A 79 -3.57 -12.59 11.28
CA GLY A 79 -3.06 -11.97 10.05
C GLY A 79 -3.99 -10.89 9.50
N VAL A 80 -4.67 -10.14 10.37
CA VAL A 80 -5.65 -9.11 10.00
C VAL A 80 -5.38 -7.79 10.71
N ALA A 81 -5.75 -6.68 10.08
CA ALA A 81 -5.78 -5.37 10.72
C ALA A 81 -7.18 -4.75 10.63
N ARG A 82 -7.52 -3.92 11.62
CA ARG A 82 -8.84 -3.27 11.72
C ARG A 82 -8.66 -1.83 12.14
N TRP A 83 -9.11 -0.94 11.28
CA TRP A 83 -9.16 0.50 11.52
C TRP A 83 -10.33 0.85 12.44
N PHE A 84 -10.10 1.80 13.33
CA PHE A 84 -11.08 2.32 14.28
C PHE A 84 -10.82 3.82 14.51
N ASP A 85 -11.74 4.49 15.21
CA ASP A 85 -11.64 5.93 15.46
C ASP A 85 -11.63 6.78 14.17
N PHE A 86 -12.69 6.62 13.38
CA PHE A 86 -12.87 7.35 12.13
C PHE A 86 -13.23 8.81 12.41
N GLU A 87 -12.43 9.74 11.88
CA GLU A 87 -12.74 11.16 11.95
C GLU A 87 -13.74 11.52 10.86
N THR A 88 -14.83 12.19 11.24
CA THR A 88 -15.97 12.43 10.33
C THR A 88 -15.80 13.69 9.47
N ILE A 89 -14.76 14.49 9.74
CA ILE A 89 -14.56 15.81 9.13
C ILE A 89 -13.32 15.81 8.23
N HIS A 90 -13.24 14.85 7.31
CA HIS A 90 -12.47 15.11 6.10
C HIS A 90 -13.16 16.26 5.36
N ASP A 91 -12.40 17.26 4.90
CA ASP A 91 -12.94 18.35 4.07
C ASP A 91 -13.58 17.75 2.81
N SER A 92 -14.91 17.64 2.82
CA SER A 92 -15.68 16.98 1.77
C SER A 92 -15.61 17.72 0.44
N SER A 93 -15.09 18.95 0.42
CA SER A 93 -14.80 19.69 -0.82
C SER A 93 -13.58 19.13 -1.56
N ARG A 94 -12.73 18.32 -0.90
CA ARG A 94 -11.56 17.69 -1.51
C ARG A 94 -11.93 16.43 -2.28
N VAL A 95 -11.30 16.29 -3.45
CA VAL A 95 -11.42 15.10 -4.29
C VAL A 95 -11.00 13.84 -3.53
N LEU A 96 -11.66 12.71 -3.81
CA LEU A 96 -11.45 11.46 -3.08
C LEU A 96 -9.98 11.00 -3.06
N ALA A 97 -9.27 11.14 -4.19
CA ALA A 97 -7.85 10.78 -4.29
C ALA A 97 -6.96 11.61 -3.35
N TRP A 98 -7.32 12.87 -3.07
CA TRP A 98 -6.61 13.70 -2.11
C TRP A 98 -6.83 13.20 -0.69
N ARG A 99 -8.08 12.89 -0.32
CA ARG A 99 -8.42 12.39 1.03
C ARG A 99 -7.76 11.05 1.34
N ARG A 100 -7.77 10.12 0.36
CA ARG A 100 -7.02 8.86 0.46
C ARG A 100 -5.52 9.07 0.61
N ALA A 101 -4.95 10.05 -0.09
CA ALA A 101 -3.54 10.38 0.05
C ALA A 101 -3.22 11.00 1.40
N ASP A 102 -4.17 11.71 2.01
CA ASP A 102 -4.01 12.24 3.36
C ASP A 102 -4.05 11.12 4.41
N ASP A 103 -4.93 10.12 4.25
CA ASP A 103 -4.92 8.92 5.09
C ASP A 103 -3.58 8.18 5.00
N VAL A 104 -3.07 7.94 3.78
CA VAL A 104 -1.75 7.30 3.59
C VAL A 104 -0.61 8.16 4.15
N ARG A 105 -0.71 9.49 4.05
CA ARG A 105 0.25 10.42 4.68
C ARG A 105 0.26 10.25 6.19
N ALA A 106 -0.90 10.23 6.84
CA ALA A 106 -1.01 10.10 8.29
C ALA A 106 -0.38 8.77 8.76
N LEU A 107 -0.69 7.66 8.08
CA LEU A 107 -0.10 6.36 8.39
C LEU A 107 1.41 6.35 8.20
N LEU A 108 1.88 6.84 7.04
CA LEU A 108 3.31 6.89 6.72
C LEU A 108 4.08 7.70 7.77
N VAL A 109 3.59 8.89 8.10
CA VAL A 109 4.24 9.80 9.05
C VAL A 109 4.31 9.16 10.44
N THR A 110 3.21 8.59 10.93
CA THR A 110 3.16 7.96 12.26
C THR A 110 3.95 6.66 12.35
N CYS A 111 4.13 5.94 11.24
CA CYS A 111 5.07 4.82 11.16
C CYS A 111 6.52 5.33 11.21
N LEU A 112 6.88 6.33 10.41
CA LEU A 112 8.26 6.82 10.31
C LEU A 112 8.77 7.45 11.60
N VAL A 113 7.93 8.10 12.40
CA VAL A 113 8.31 8.60 13.73
C VAL A 113 8.76 7.47 14.67
N ARG A 114 8.29 6.24 14.44
CA ARG A 114 8.57 5.06 15.26
C ARG A 114 9.61 4.12 14.65
N THR A 115 10.10 4.47 13.47
CA THR A 115 11.09 3.71 12.74
C THR A 115 12.42 4.46 12.80
N SER A 116 13.54 3.74 12.78
CA SER A 116 14.85 4.38 12.74
C SER A 116 15.13 5.00 11.35
N PRO A 117 15.89 6.11 11.26
CA PRO A 117 16.12 6.83 10.00
C PRO A 117 16.65 5.95 8.85
N GLU A 118 17.50 4.96 9.15
CA GLU A 118 18.05 4.02 8.17
C GLU A 118 17.00 3.10 7.54
N LYS A 119 15.81 3.01 8.14
CA LYS A 119 14.67 2.22 7.68
C LYS A 119 13.60 3.05 6.99
N PHE A 120 13.78 4.36 6.83
CA PHE A 120 12.78 5.24 6.22
C PHE A 120 12.48 4.87 4.77
N ALA A 121 13.52 4.68 3.96
CA ALA A 121 13.35 4.31 2.55
C ALA A 121 12.58 3.00 2.40
N GLU A 122 12.96 2.00 3.19
CA GLU A 122 12.34 0.67 3.21
C GLU A 122 10.88 0.72 3.66
N THR A 123 10.57 1.48 4.72
CA THR A 123 9.20 1.64 5.24
C THR A 123 8.31 2.39 4.26
N LEU A 124 8.83 3.47 3.68
CA LEU A 124 8.11 4.24 2.66
C LEU A 124 7.82 3.40 1.43
N GLN A 125 8.80 2.61 0.97
CA GLN A 125 8.62 1.71 -0.15
C GLN A 125 7.55 0.67 0.16
N LEU A 126 7.66 -0.01 1.31
CA LEU A 126 6.69 -1.01 1.75
C LEU A 126 5.25 -0.47 1.75
N ILE A 127 5.02 0.70 2.35
CA ILE A 127 3.67 1.27 2.44
C ILE A 127 3.11 1.57 1.05
N LEU A 128 3.91 2.17 0.17
CA LEU A 128 3.43 2.56 -1.15
C LEU A 128 3.31 1.37 -2.10
N ASP A 129 4.19 0.37 -1.98
CA ASP A 129 4.13 -0.88 -2.75
C ASP A 129 2.92 -1.72 -2.35
N VAL A 130 2.56 -1.76 -1.06
CA VAL A 130 1.39 -2.52 -0.60
C VAL A 130 0.08 -1.78 -0.88
N HIS A 131 0.09 -0.45 -0.90
CA HIS A 131 -1.11 0.36 -1.17
C HIS A 131 -1.52 0.33 -2.65
N GLU A 132 -0.53 0.22 -3.55
CA GLU A 132 -0.71 0.02 -5.00
C GLU A 132 -1.54 1.09 -5.75
N ASP A 133 -1.74 2.29 -5.20
CA ASP A 133 -2.45 3.40 -5.88
C ASP A 133 -1.48 4.52 -6.34
N GLU A 134 -1.23 4.58 -7.65
CA GLU A 134 -0.39 5.62 -8.26
C GLU A 134 -0.96 7.04 -8.11
N GLY A 135 -2.30 7.17 -8.13
CA GLY A 135 -2.98 8.45 -7.96
C GLY A 135 -2.76 9.01 -6.56
N VAL A 136 -2.89 8.14 -5.55
CA VAL A 136 -2.56 8.44 -4.16
C VAL A 136 -1.08 8.80 -4.01
N THR A 137 -0.18 8.00 -4.59
CA THR A 137 1.27 8.27 -4.55
C THR A 137 1.62 9.65 -5.13
N ARG A 138 0.97 10.04 -6.24
CA ARG A 138 1.16 11.36 -6.86
C ARG A 138 0.69 12.49 -5.95
N HIS A 139 -0.50 12.37 -5.34
CA HIS A 139 -1.01 13.36 -4.41
C HIS A 139 -0.13 13.45 -3.15
N LEU A 140 0.28 12.32 -2.60
CA LEU A 140 1.18 12.22 -1.46
C LEU A 140 2.49 12.98 -1.70
N ALA A 141 3.13 12.79 -2.85
CA ALA A 141 4.34 13.52 -3.23
C ALA A 141 4.15 15.04 -3.25
N THR A 142 2.93 15.49 -3.55
CA THR A 142 2.56 16.92 -3.53
C THR A 142 2.42 17.44 -2.10
N SER A 143 1.90 16.61 -1.20
CA SER A 143 1.79 16.89 0.24
C SER A 143 3.13 16.99 0.97
N PHE A 144 4.25 16.60 0.35
CA PHE A 144 5.59 16.81 0.90
C PHE A 144 6.40 17.87 0.16
N ASN A 145 5.77 18.68 -0.71
CA ASN A 145 6.48 19.72 -1.46
C ASN A 145 6.78 20.94 -0.56
N PRO A 146 8.06 21.26 -0.30
CA PRO A 146 8.45 22.35 0.61
C PRO A 146 8.06 23.74 0.09
N VAL A 147 7.78 23.91 -1.20
CA VAL A 147 7.34 25.21 -1.78
C VAL A 147 5.89 25.54 -1.39
N PHE A 148 5.08 24.53 -1.04
CA PHE A 148 3.63 24.67 -0.87
C PHE A 148 3.14 24.52 0.58
N GLN A 149 4.01 24.45 1.59
CA GLN A 149 3.56 24.21 2.97
C GLN A 149 3.91 25.33 3.95
N ARG A 150 2.88 26.14 4.26
CA ARG A 150 2.45 26.24 5.66
C ARG A 150 1.85 24.87 6.00
N SER A 151 2.53 24.07 6.81
CA SER A 151 1.88 22.89 7.39
C SER A 151 0.61 23.40 8.06
N LEU A 152 -0.57 22.92 7.63
CA LEU A 152 -1.79 23.16 8.39
C LEU A 152 -1.49 22.67 9.80
N THR A 153 -1.78 23.47 10.83
CA THR A 153 -1.48 23.17 12.24
C THR A 153 -1.87 21.74 12.63
N PHE A 154 -2.91 21.20 11.99
CA PHE A 154 -3.36 19.81 12.07
C PHE A 154 -2.30 18.76 11.66
N HIS A 155 -1.58 18.96 10.54
CA HIS A 155 -0.54 18.03 10.07
C HIS A 155 0.69 17.96 10.98
N LEU A 156 0.98 19.04 11.71
CA LEU A 156 2.04 19.07 12.72
C LEU A 156 1.60 18.43 14.04
N ALA A 157 0.28 18.45 14.32
CA ALA A 157 -0.28 17.83 15.51
C ALA A 157 -0.36 16.29 15.40
N GLN A 158 -0.56 15.75 14.20
CA GLN A 158 -0.69 14.29 13.96
C GLN A 158 0.61 13.52 14.22
N ALA A 159 1.78 14.08 13.92
CA ALA A 159 3.04 13.59 14.46
C ALA A 159 4.14 14.66 14.33
N ALA A 160 4.93 14.84 15.38
CA ALA A 160 6.03 15.80 15.42
C ALA A 160 7.24 15.31 14.61
N LEU A 161 7.13 15.28 13.27
CA LEU A 161 8.28 15.05 12.41
C LEU A 161 9.21 16.26 12.43
N SER A 162 10.52 16.00 12.56
CA SER A 162 11.51 17.06 12.35
C SER A 162 11.49 17.53 10.89
N PHE A 163 11.85 18.79 10.65
CA PHE A 163 11.98 19.33 9.29
C PHE A 163 12.94 18.52 8.41
N GLN A 164 13.98 17.93 9.01
CA GLN A 164 14.90 17.04 8.32
C GLN A 164 14.21 15.75 7.85
N CYS A 165 13.40 15.11 8.70
CA CYS A 165 12.61 13.94 8.30
C CYS A 165 11.66 14.29 7.15
N PHE A 166 10.98 15.45 7.24
CA PHE A 166 10.09 15.90 6.17
C PHE A 166 10.80 16.05 4.82
N ARG A 167 11.99 16.68 4.81
CA ARG A 167 12.81 16.81 3.60
C ARG A 167 13.26 15.47 3.04
N GLU A 168 13.56 14.52 3.92
CA GLU A 168 13.98 13.18 3.54
C GLU A 168 12.85 12.39 2.89
N ILE A 169 11.64 12.43 3.49
CA ILE A 169 10.44 11.84 2.88
C ILE A 169 10.19 12.44 1.49
N ALA A 170 10.28 13.77 1.37
CA ALA A 170 10.13 14.45 0.09
C ALA A 170 11.17 13.99 -0.95
N ARG A 171 12.42 13.74 -0.53
CA ARG A 171 13.49 13.22 -1.40
C ARG A 171 13.16 11.80 -1.88
N LEU A 172 12.83 10.91 -0.96
CA LEU A 172 12.49 9.51 -1.25
C LEU A 172 11.28 9.39 -2.19
N LEU A 173 10.23 10.21 -1.99
CA LEU A 173 9.06 10.25 -2.88
C LEU A 173 9.43 10.71 -4.30
N ARG A 174 10.36 11.66 -4.45
CA ARG A 174 10.85 12.07 -5.78
C ARG A 174 11.63 10.96 -6.46
N GLU A 175 12.52 10.30 -5.74
CA GLU A 175 13.34 9.19 -6.27
C GLU A 175 12.48 8.02 -6.73
N ARG A 176 11.50 7.62 -5.91
CA ARG A 176 10.53 6.58 -6.27
C ARG A 176 9.78 6.91 -7.55
N ARG A 177 9.32 8.16 -7.70
CA ARG A 177 8.61 8.59 -8.92
C ARG A 177 9.49 8.52 -10.17
N ILE A 178 10.77 8.89 -10.05
CA ILE A 178 11.73 8.77 -11.16
C ILE A 178 11.92 7.29 -11.51
N HIS A 179 12.07 6.42 -10.52
CA HIS A 179 12.21 4.98 -10.74
C HIS A 179 11.01 4.38 -11.48
N VAL A 180 9.79 4.63 -10.98
CA VAL A 180 8.55 4.17 -11.64
C VAL A 180 8.42 4.71 -13.07
N ALA A 181 8.75 5.99 -13.29
CA ALA A 181 8.73 6.58 -14.64
C ALA A 181 9.73 5.91 -15.59
N ASN A 182 10.92 5.55 -15.10
CA ASN A 182 11.92 4.82 -15.87
C ASN A 182 11.45 3.40 -16.19
N GLU A 183 10.90 2.66 -15.22
CA GLU A 183 10.37 1.31 -15.45
C GLU A 183 9.24 1.31 -16.50
N LEU A 184 8.33 2.29 -16.46
CA LEU A 184 7.27 2.45 -17.45
C LEU A 184 7.84 2.76 -18.85
N SER A 185 8.87 3.61 -18.93
CA SER A 185 9.57 3.92 -20.19
C SER A 185 10.29 2.70 -20.76
N GLU A 186 10.97 1.91 -19.93
CA GLU A 186 11.62 0.66 -20.33
C GLU A 186 10.62 -0.39 -20.83
N ARG A 187 9.47 -0.52 -20.16
CA ARG A 187 8.38 -1.40 -20.64
C ARG A 187 7.81 -0.94 -21.98
N ALA A 188 7.63 0.37 -22.18
CA ALA A 188 7.11 0.93 -23.43
C ALA A 188 8.09 0.79 -24.61
N THR A 189 9.40 0.79 -24.34
CA THR A 189 10.45 0.69 -25.36
C THR A 189 10.91 -0.74 -25.64
N ARG A 190 10.41 -1.74 -24.90
CA ARG A 190 10.73 -3.15 -25.15
C ARG A 190 9.97 -3.64 -26.39
N PRO A 191 10.65 -3.98 -27.51
CA PRO A 191 9.97 -4.52 -28.68
C PRO A 191 9.35 -5.88 -28.34
N GLU A 192 8.09 -6.11 -28.74
CA GLU A 192 7.45 -7.43 -28.77
C GLU A 192 8.31 -8.38 -29.63
N ARG A 193 9.25 -9.09 -29.02
CA ARG A 193 9.98 -10.15 -29.70
C ARG A 193 9.11 -11.39 -29.80
N ALA A 194 8.44 -11.49 -30.95
CA ALA A 194 8.23 -12.69 -31.76
C ALA A 194 7.72 -13.96 -31.04
N GLY A 195 6.40 -14.05 -30.89
CA GLY A 195 5.67 -15.32 -30.76
C GLY A 195 5.27 -15.96 -32.11
N ALA A 196 5.94 -15.63 -33.21
CA ALA A 196 5.60 -16.10 -34.55
C ALA A 196 6.85 -16.43 -35.39
N ALA A 197 7.58 -17.47 -35.03
CA ALA A 197 8.59 -18.07 -35.91
C ALA A 197 8.90 -19.51 -35.50
N ALA A 198 7.92 -20.41 -35.63
CA ALA A 198 8.16 -21.86 -35.66
C ALA A 198 7.05 -22.61 -36.41
N SER A 199 6.73 -22.19 -37.63
CA SER A 199 6.08 -23.10 -38.58
C SER A 199 6.28 -22.61 -40.00
N GLU A 200 6.88 -23.49 -40.78
CA GLU A 200 6.78 -23.60 -42.23
C GLU A 200 7.61 -22.64 -43.09
N GLY A 201 8.75 -23.18 -43.52
CA GLY A 201 9.17 -22.96 -44.89
C GLY A 201 10.66 -23.11 -45.11
N GLU A 202 11.16 -24.33 -45.28
CA GLU A 202 12.14 -24.51 -46.36
C GLU A 202 12.16 -25.93 -46.95
N CYS A 203 12.11 -25.92 -48.28
CA CYS A 203 11.82 -27.03 -49.16
C CYS A 203 12.99 -27.14 -50.14
N ARG A 204 13.37 -28.39 -50.48
CA ARG A 204 14.11 -28.87 -51.68
C ARG A 204 15.64 -28.94 -51.65
N ARG A 205 16.15 -30.17 -51.90
CA ARG A 205 16.83 -30.70 -53.13
C ARG A 205 17.72 -31.89 -52.71
N GLY A 206 17.84 -33.03 -53.40
CA GLY A 206 17.26 -33.48 -54.66
C GLY A 206 17.72 -34.91 -55.06
N ARG A 207 17.10 -35.41 -56.14
CA ARG A 207 17.56 -36.33 -57.21
C ARG A 207 18.36 -37.62 -56.86
N GLY A 208 17.66 -38.75 -56.92
CA GLY A 208 17.77 -39.79 -57.98
C GLY A 208 18.95 -40.76 -58.03
N ALA A 209 18.69 -42.08 -57.89
CA ALA A 209 19.06 -43.16 -58.85
C ALA A 209 18.65 -44.58 -58.36
N LYS A 210 17.73 -45.20 -59.12
CA LYS A 210 17.54 -46.60 -59.62
C LYS A 210 18.12 -47.89 -58.93
N PRO A 211 17.60 -49.10 -59.31
CA PRO A 211 17.20 -50.18 -58.38
C PRO A 211 18.06 -51.45 -58.47
N LEU A 212 17.80 -52.44 -57.60
CA LEU A 212 18.18 -53.86 -57.78
C LEU A 212 17.13 -54.78 -57.13
N GLY A 213 16.61 -55.70 -57.92
CA GLY A 213 15.51 -56.59 -57.56
C GLY A 213 15.88 -57.88 -56.85
N LYS A 214 14.84 -58.57 -56.39
CA LYS A 214 14.64 -60.03 -56.27
C LYS A 214 13.14 -60.21 -56.50
N ARG A 215 12.61 -61.00 -57.44
CA ARG A 215 13.07 -62.15 -58.23
C ARG A 215 12.58 -62.02 -59.67
#